data_AF-A0A7Z0S4G2-F1
#
_entry.id   AF-A0A7Z0S4G2-F1
#
_cell.length_a   1.000
_cell.length_b   1.000
_cell.length_c   1.000
_cell.angle_alpha   90.00
_cell.angle_beta   90.00
_cell.angle_gamma   90.00
#
_symmetry.space_group_name_H-M   'P 1'
#
loop_
_entity.id
_entity.type
_entity.pdbx_description
1 polymer ?
#
loop_
_entity_poly.entity_id
_entity_poly.type
_entity_poly.pdbx_seq_one_letter_code
_entity_poly.pdbx_strand_id
1 'polypeptide(L)'
;MLPFFFLTIFAIPNPLCWGFLLVWSFFRDNRSLLNPIVMMIFLIFGYLYLAQLSYDLGLELLNQIFSGLLLIVLPLLVLIGGFFLIYNGFILLRKEGRSKANYFSLFLGVAIVLFYVLLIIRLTYYEFFLQYRLLDIPYYFAIYTYILFGITFTGFLIYSWLYLHLPKKKNYDFIIIHGAGLLGGEKVTPLLRKRVDKAIEAFRKSTNPAIQLIASGGQGADEKISEAQAIQNYILETTDIPETAILLEDRSVNTYQNLLYSKQLGESLVTDPRFLFVTNDYHVFRTSIYAQQIGMKGDGLGCNTASYYIPSAFLRELVAIIVRLKWLYFVFYALFFLLIWASFH
;
A
#
# COMPACT_ATOMS: atom_id res chain seq x y z
N MET A 1 -31.24 -33.64 2.32
CA MET A 1 -30.59 -32.38 1.89
C MET A 1 -29.21 -32.66 1.29
N LEU A 2 -29.12 -33.51 0.26
CA LEU A 2 -27.88 -33.83 -0.45
C LEU A 2 -27.61 -33.11 -1.79
N PRO A 3 -28.54 -32.35 -2.43
CA PRO A 3 -28.21 -31.72 -3.72
C PRO A 3 -27.50 -30.36 -3.60
N PHE A 4 -27.46 -29.73 -2.42
CA PHE A 4 -26.75 -28.47 -2.23
C PHE A 4 -25.23 -28.64 -2.05
N PHE A 5 -24.79 -29.84 -1.66
CA PHE A 5 -23.39 -30.16 -1.35
C PHE A 5 -22.55 -30.52 -2.59
N PHE A 6 -23.19 -30.96 -3.69
CA PHE A 6 -22.47 -31.23 -4.95
C PHE A 6 -22.27 -29.97 -5.80
N LEU A 7 -23.03 -28.91 -5.57
CA LEU A 7 -22.85 -27.62 -6.25
C LEU A 7 -21.71 -26.79 -5.64
N THR A 8 -21.28 -27.03 -4.40
CA THR A 8 -20.21 -26.26 -3.74
C THR A 8 -18.82 -26.60 -4.23
N ILE A 9 -18.57 -27.85 -4.67
CA ILE A 9 -17.27 -28.25 -5.25
C ILE A 9 -17.02 -27.57 -6.61
N PHE A 10 -18.09 -27.23 -7.36
CA PHE A 10 -18.01 -26.46 -8.61
C PHE A 10 -18.19 -24.94 -8.43
N ALA A 11 -18.69 -24.47 -7.29
CA ALA A 11 -19.00 -23.06 -7.05
C ALA A 11 -17.84 -22.25 -6.42
N ILE A 12 -16.79 -22.90 -5.93
CA ILE A 12 -15.54 -22.23 -5.55
C ILE A 12 -14.69 -22.13 -6.82
N PRO A 13 -14.51 -20.93 -7.44
CA PRO A 13 -13.59 -20.79 -8.55
C PRO A 13 -12.24 -21.41 -8.18
N ASN A 14 -11.77 -22.33 -9.03
CA ASN A 14 -10.58 -23.11 -8.75
C ASN A 14 -9.40 -22.15 -8.43
N PRO A 15 -8.77 -22.26 -7.24
CA PRO A 15 -7.70 -21.34 -6.85
C PRO A 15 -6.54 -21.35 -7.83
N LEU A 16 -6.33 -22.44 -8.58
CA LEU A 16 -5.32 -22.52 -9.64
C LEU A 16 -5.58 -21.52 -10.78
N CYS A 17 -6.84 -21.25 -11.12
CA CYS A 17 -7.17 -20.23 -12.13
C CYS A 17 -6.74 -18.84 -11.66
N TRP A 18 -7.01 -18.50 -10.40
CA TRP A 18 -6.57 -17.24 -9.80
C TRP A 18 -5.06 -17.16 -9.65
N GLY A 19 -4.40 -18.28 -9.32
CA GLY A 19 -2.94 -18.39 -9.28
C GLY A 19 -2.32 -18.13 -10.66
N PHE A 20 -2.88 -18.74 -11.71
CA PHE A 20 -2.45 -18.48 -13.08
C PHE A 20 -2.65 -17.02 -13.48
N LEU A 21 -3.82 -16.43 -13.18
CA LEU A 21 -4.08 -15.02 -13.46
C LEU A 21 -3.15 -14.09 -12.69
N LEU A 22 -2.81 -14.42 -11.44
CA LEU A 22 -1.85 -13.66 -10.64
C LEU A 22 -0.47 -13.69 -11.29
N VAL A 23 0.02 -14.88 -11.64
CA VAL A 23 1.31 -15.07 -12.31
C VAL A 23 1.34 -14.32 -13.65
N TRP A 24 0.30 -14.48 -14.47
CA TRP A 24 0.18 -13.79 -15.75
C TRP A 24 0.17 -12.26 -15.58
N SER A 25 -0.64 -11.73 -14.66
CA SER A 25 -0.73 -10.29 -14.40
C SER A 25 0.59 -9.74 -13.86
N PHE A 26 1.25 -10.49 -12.98
CA PHE A 26 2.55 -10.14 -12.42
C PHE A 26 3.66 -10.06 -13.46
N PHE A 27 3.75 -11.05 -14.36
CA PHE A 27 4.75 -11.05 -15.43
C PHE A 27 4.45 -10.02 -16.53
N ARG A 28 3.18 -9.72 -16.75
CA ARG A 28 2.77 -8.65 -17.67
C ARG A 28 3.20 -7.27 -17.14
N ASP A 29 2.86 -6.97 -15.88
CA ASP A 29 3.38 -5.80 -15.18
C ASP A 29 3.27 -5.94 -13.66
N ASN A 30 4.42 -6.09 -13.00
CA ASN A 30 4.49 -6.21 -11.54
C ASN A 30 4.15 -4.92 -10.77
N ARG A 31 3.89 -3.81 -11.47
CA ARG A 31 3.45 -2.53 -10.88
C ARG A 31 1.94 -2.36 -10.92
N SER A 32 1.21 -3.29 -11.53
CA SER A 32 -0.24 -3.19 -11.73
C SER A 32 -1.02 -3.20 -10.41
N LEU A 33 -2.02 -2.31 -10.31
CA LEU A 33 -3.00 -2.30 -9.22
C LEU A 33 -3.92 -3.53 -9.21
N LEU A 34 -3.95 -4.32 -10.28
CA LEU A 34 -4.67 -5.59 -10.31
C LEU A 34 -3.97 -6.67 -9.48
N ASN A 35 -2.65 -6.62 -9.35
CA ASN A 35 -1.91 -7.70 -8.69
C ASN A 35 -2.27 -7.86 -7.21
N PRO A 36 -2.38 -6.80 -6.38
CA PRO A 36 -2.89 -6.92 -5.01
C PRO A 36 -4.30 -7.53 -4.94
N ILE A 37 -5.18 -7.18 -5.89
CA ILE A 37 -6.58 -7.64 -5.92
C ILE A 37 -6.62 -9.14 -6.26
N VAL A 38 -6.00 -9.54 -7.37
CA VAL A 38 -5.97 -10.94 -7.82
C VAL A 38 -5.23 -11.82 -6.81
N MET A 39 -4.20 -11.29 -6.15
CA MET A 39 -3.50 -11.99 -5.06
C MET A 39 -4.43 -12.26 -3.87
N MET A 40 -5.21 -11.27 -3.44
CA MET A 40 -6.17 -11.49 -2.34
C MET A 40 -7.24 -12.50 -2.72
N ILE A 41 -7.75 -12.43 -3.95
CA ILE A 41 -8.71 -13.41 -4.47
C ILE A 41 -8.07 -14.81 -4.44
N PHE A 42 -6.86 -14.97 -4.96
CA PHE A 42 -6.12 -16.24 -4.91
C PHE A 42 -5.94 -16.76 -3.48
N LEU A 43 -5.53 -15.91 -2.53
CA LEU A 43 -5.32 -16.30 -1.14
C LEU A 43 -6.63 -16.71 -0.45
N ILE A 44 -7.72 -15.96 -0.66
CA ILE A 44 -9.04 -16.25 -0.08
C ILE A 44 -9.58 -17.56 -0.65
N PHE A 45 -9.60 -17.72 -1.98
CA PHE A 45 -10.12 -18.94 -2.60
C PHE A 45 -9.22 -20.15 -2.34
N GLY A 46 -7.90 -19.96 -2.27
CA GLY A 46 -6.97 -21.01 -1.86
C GLY A 46 -7.22 -21.47 -0.43
N TYR A 47 -7.44 -20.54 0.49
CA TYR A 47 -7.81 -20.84 1.88
C TYR A 47 -9.12 -21.63 1.97
N LEU A 48 -10.17 -21.16 1.32
CA LEU A 48 -11.48 -21.82 1.32
C LEU A 48 -11.41 -23.23 0.71
N TYR A 49 -10.66 -23.39 -0.38
CA TYR A 49 -10.44 -24.69 -1.01
C TYR A 49 -9.73 -25.67 -0.07
N LEU A 50 -8.65 -25.23 0.61
CA LEU A 50 -7.93 -26.10 1.55
C LEU A 50 -8.78 -26.46 2.78
N ALA A 51 -9.57 -25.51 3.28
CA ALA A 51 -10.51 -25.77 4.38
C ALA A 51 -11.57 -26.80 3.98
N GLN A 52 -12.15 -26.66 2.78
CA GLN A 52 -13.12 -27.61 2.23
C GLN A 52 -12.49 -28.99 1.99
N LEU A 53 -11.32 -29.05 1.38
CA LEU A 53 -10.60 -30.30 1.14
C LEU A 53 -10.30 -31.03 2.45
N SER A 54 -9.91 -30.29 3.50
CA SER A 54 -9.67 -30.90 4.82
C SER A 54 -10.94 -31.53 5.41
N TYR A 55 -12.10 -30.93 5.15
CA TYR A 55 -13.40 -31.47 5.56
C TYR A 55 -13.75 -32.73 4.77
N ASP A 56 -13.64 -32.66 3.44
CA ASP A 56 -14.00 -33.76 2.54
C ASP A 56 -13.13 -35.01 2.76
N LEU A 57 -11.86 -34.80 3.14
CA LEU A 57 -10.93 -35.89 3.50
C LEU A 57 -11.12 -36.42 4.95
N GLY A 58 -12.04 -35.86 5.73
CA GLY A 58 -12.26 -36.25 7.13
C GLY A 58 -11.13 -35.87 8.08
N LEU A 59 -10.30 -34.88 7.71
CA LEU A 59 -9.17 -34.40 8.51
C LEU A 59 -9.65 -33.39 9.57
N GLU A 60 -10.35 -33.88 10.59
CA GLU A 60 -11.04 -33.05 11.60
C GLU A 60 -10.12 -32.00 12.25
N LEU A 61 -8.92 -32.39 12.67
CA LEU A 61 -7.97 -31.47 13.30
C LEU A 61 -7.59 -30.31 12.36
N LEU A 62 -7.31 -30.59 11.08
CA LEU A 62 -6.98 -29.54 10.11
C LEU A 62 -8.17 -28.62 9.85
N ASN A 63 -9.37 -29.19 9.72
CA ASN A 63 -10.58 -28.40 9.54
C ASN A 63 -10.88 -27.48 10.73
N GLN A 64 -10.66 -27.95 11.96
CA GLN A 64 -10.76 -27.14 13.18
C GLN A 64 -9.70 -26.03 13.21
N ILE A 65 -8.46 -26.30 12.78
CA ILE A 65 -7.41 -25.29 12.66
C ILE A 65 -7.82 -24.21 11.66
N PHE A 66 -8.28 -24.57 10.46
CA PHE A 66 -8.79 -23.60 9.49
C PHE A 66 -9.98 -22.80 10.06
N SER A 67 -10.93 -23.46 10.69
CA SER A 67 -12.08 -22.75 11.28
C SER A 67 -11.65 -21.79 12.39
N GLY A 68 -10.75 -22.21 13.28
CA GLY A 68 -10.21 -21.39 14.36
C GLY A 68 -9.37 -20.22 13.87
N LEU A 69 -8.57 -20.41 12.82
CA LEU A 69 -7.81 -19.33 12.19
C LEU A 69 -8.72 -18.22 11.67
N LEU A 70 -9.81 -18.60 10.98
CA LEU A 70 -10.75 -17.65 10.40
C LEU A 70 -11.63 -16.96 11.45
N LEU A 71 -12.15 -17.72 12.42
CA LEU A 71 -13.18 -17.26 13.35
C LEU A 71 -12.63 -16.65 14.64
N ILE A 72 -11.39 -17.00 15.03
CA ILE A 72 -10.81 -16.57 16.31
C ILE A 72 -9.53 -15.75 16.06
N VAL A 73 -8.55 -16.35 15.37
CA VAL A 73 -7.21 -15.75 15.26
C VAL A 73 -7.26 -14.46 14.43
N LEU A 74 -7.88 -14.49 13.24
CA LEU A 74 -7.94 -13.32 12.37
C LEU A 74 -8.68 -12.15 13.04
N PRO A 75 -9.89 -12.32 13.63
CA PRO A 75 -10.53 -11.25 14.38
C PRO A 75 -9.68 -10.73 15.55
N LEU A 76 -9.00 -11.61 16.30
CA LEU A 76 -8.15 -11.17 17.40
C LEU A 76 -6.97 -10.32 16.90
N LEU A 77 -6.32 -10.73 15.80
CA LEU A 77 -5.22 -9.99 15.19
C LEU A 77 -5.64 -8.59 14.75
N VAL A 78 -6.83 -8.44 14.16
CA VAL A 78 -7.31 -7.11 13.75
C VAL A 78 -7.65 -6.24 14.97
N LEU A 79 -8.23 -6.82 16.03
CA LEU A 79 -8.48 -6.09 17.27
C LEU A 79 -7.17 -5.60 17.93
N ILE A 80 -6.16 -6.47 18.01
CA ILE A 80 -4.81 -6.10 18.47
C ILE A 80 -4.22 -5.00 17.58
N GLY A 81 -4.39 -5.10 16.26
CA GLY A 81 -4.02 -4.06 15.31
C GLY A 81 -4.70 -2.73 15.58
N GLY A 82 -5.98 -2.73 15.96
CA GLY A 82 -6.73 -1.55 16.37
C GLY A 82 -6.09 -0.84 17.57
N PHE A 83 -5.80 -1.58 18.64
CA PHE A 83 -5.09 -1.03 19.82
C PHE A 83 -3.69 -0.53 19.48
N PHE A 84 -2.97 -1.26 18.63
CA PHE A 84 -1.65 -0.83 18.14
C PHE A 84 -1.73 0.51 17.38
N LEU A 85 -2.72 0.69 16.50
CA LEU A 85 -2.91 1.94 15.76
C LEU A 85 -3.27 3.12 16.69
N ILE A 86 -4.07 2.88 17.73
CA ILE A 86 -4.36 3.90 18.75
C ILE A 86 -3.06 4.34 19.44
N TYR A 87 -2.29 3.37 19.94
CA TYR A 87 -1.01 3.64 20.59
C TYR A 87 -0.02 4.36 19.66
N ASN A 88 0.09 3.91 18.41
CA ASN A 88 0.92 4.53 17.39
C ASN A 88 0.48 5.96 17.07
N GLY A 89 -0.84 6.20 17.00
CA GLY A 89 -1.43 7.53 16.79
C GLY A 89 -1.02 8.52 17.88
N PHE A 90 -1.02 8.11 19.15
CA PHE A 90 -0.53 8.96 20.25
C PHE A 90 0.97 9.27 20.13
N ILE A 91 1.79 8.29 19.77
CA ILE A 91 3.23 8.52 19.54
C ILE A 91 3.45 9.54 18.42
N LEU A 92 2.72 9.43 17.32
CA LEU A 92 2.83 10.35 16.19
C LEU A 92 2.40 11.76 16.55
N LEU A 93 1.27 11.92 17.24
CA LEU A 93 0.82 13.23 17.69
C LEU A 93 1.85 13.91 18.61
N ARG A 94 2.59 13.12 19.41
CA ARG A 94 3.64 13.63 20.30
C ARG A 94 4.94 13.97 19.57
N LYS A 95 5.37 13.16 18.59
CA LYS A 95 6.67 13.31 17.91
C LYS A 95 6.62 14.19 16.66
N GLU A 96 5.55 14.06 15.87
CA GLU A 96 5.37 14.70 14.56
C GLU A 96 4.31 15.82 14.60
N GLY A 97 3.64 16.01 15.74
CA GLY A 97 2.62 17.04 15.93
C GLY A 97 1.27 16.72 15.30
N ARG A 98 0.41 17.75 15.23
CA ARG A 98 -0.98 17.63 14.75
C ARG A 98 -1.01 17.73 13.23
N SER A 99 -1.40 16.64 12.57
CA SER A 99 -1.67 16.61 11.13
C SER A 99 -2.87 15.70 10.84
N LYS A 100 -3.58 15.93 9.73
CA LYS A 100 -4.70 15.07 9.29
C LYS A 100 -4.27 13.60 9.20
N ALA A 101 -3.04 13.35 8.74
CA ALA A 101 -2.49 12.00 8.64
C ALA A 101 -2.26 11.36 10.02
N ASN A 102 -1.74 12.10 11.00
CA ASN A 102 -1.49 11.55 12.34
C ASN A 102 -2.80 11.22 13.08
N TYR A 103 -3.85 12.05 12.89
CA TYR A 103 -5.18 11.75 13.42
C TYR A 103 -5.86 10.56 12.72
N PHE A 104 -5.56 10.32 11.44
CA PHE A 104 -6.17 9.23 10.69
C PHE A 104 -5.82 7.85 11.26
N SER A 105 -4.56 7.62 11.65
CA SER A 105 -4.13 6.36 12.30
C SER A 105 -4.89 6.11 13.60
N LEU A 106 -4.99 7.15 14.44
CA LEU A 106 -5.73 7.10 15.71
C LEU A 106 -7.22 6.82 15.48
N PHE A 107 -7.85 7.54 14.55
CA PHE A 107 -9.26 7.36 14.19
C PHE A 107 -9.54 5.93 13.71
N LEU A 108 -8.69 5.40 12.82
CA LEU A 108 -8.87 4.05 12.30
C LEU A 108 -8.76 2.99 13.42
N GLY A 109 -7.80 3.15 14.34
CA GLY A 109 -7.67 2.26 15.49
C GLY A 109 -8.91 2.29 16.39
N VAL A 110 -9.46 3.47 16.69
CA VAL A 110 -10.70 3.63 17.45
C VAL A 110 -11.89 3.02 16.70
N ALA A 111 -12.00 3.23 15.39
CA ALA A 111 -13.07 2.67 14.57
C ALA A 111 -13.06 1.13 14.58
N ILE A 112 -11.87 0.51 14.56
CA ILE A 112 -11.73 -0.94 14.71
C ILE A 112 -12.25 -1.38 16.07
N VAL A 113 -11.81 -0.76 17.18
CA VAL A 113 -12.28 -1.15 18.52
C VAL A 113 -13.80 -0.98 18.66
N LEU A 114 -14.34 0.14 18.18
CA LEU A 114 -15.79 0.39 18.18
C LEU A 114 -16.56 -0.64 17.35
N PHE A 115 -16.00 -1.11 16.23
CA PHE A 115 -16.60 -2.19 15.46
C PHE A 115 -16.77 -3.48 16.28
N TYR A 116 -15.78 -3.88 17.08
CA TYR A 116 -15.92 -5.04 17.98
C TYR A 116 -16.94 -4.81 19.08
N VAL A 117 -17.01 -3.60 19.65
CA VAL A 117 -18.05 -3.24 20.62
C VAL A 117 -19.44 -3.36 19.99
N LEU A 118 -19.62 -2.87 18.77
CA LEU A 118 -20.86 -3.00 18.02
C LEU A 118 -21.22 -4.47 17.75
N LEU A 119 -20.24 -5.30 17.37
CA LEU A 119 -20.45 -6.75 17.20
C LEU A 119 -20.92 -7.42 18.49
N ILE A 120 -20.29 -7.10 19.63
CA ILE A 120 -20.70 -7.65 20.94
C ILE A 120 -22.14 -7.22 21.27
N ILE A 121 -22.48 -5.94 21.12
CA ILE A 121 -23.85 -5.44 21.35
C ILE A 121 -24.86 -6.22 20.49
N ARG A 122 -24.56 -6.37 19.19
CA ARG A 122 -25.45 -7.08 18.27
C ARG A 122 -25.65 -8.55 18.67
N LEU A 123 -24.59 -9.22 19.13
CA LEU A 123 -24.65 -10.61 19.59
C LEU A 123 -25.38 -10.76 20.94
N THR A 124 -25.17 -9.83 21.87
CA THR A 124 -25.84 -9.85 23.19
C THR A 124 -27.35 -9.62 23.08
N TYR A 125 -27.78 -8.73 22.18
CA TYR A 125 -29.19 -8.36 22.01
C TYR A 125 -29.81 -8.97 20.74
N TYR A 126 -29.39 -10.17 20.34
CA TYR A 126 -29.76 -10.74 19.04
C TYR A 126 -31.28 -10.85 18.82
N GLU A 127 -32.06 -11.23 19.86
CA GLU A 127 -33.53 -11.33 19.78
C GLU A 127 -34.20 -9.99 19.44
N PHE A 128 -33.68 -8.89 20.01
CA PHE A 128 -34.18 -7.54 19.73
C PHE A 128 -33.95 -7.17 18.25
N PHE A 129 -32.79 -7.52 17.70
CA PHE A 129 -32.48 -7.26 16.29
C PHE A 129 -33.30 -8.14 15.34
N LEU A 130 -33.58 -9.39 15.71
CA LEU A 130 -34.51 -10.25 14.96
C LEU A 130 -35.91 -9.64 14.87
N GLN A 131 -36.38 -8.98 15.93
CA GLN A 131 -37.66 -8.28 15.94
C GLN A 131 -37.65 -7.00 15.10
N TYR A 132 -36.56 -6.23 15.11
CA TYR A 132 -36.43 -4.93 14.43
C TYR A 132 -35.39 -4.96 13.30
N ARG A 133 -35.65 -5.74 12.26
CA ARG A 133 -34.70 -6.03 11.17
C ARG A 133 -34.10 -4.81 10.45
N LEU A 134 -34.77 -3.65 10.46
CA LEU A 134 -34.19 -2.41 9.89
C LEU A 134 -32.98 -1.90 10.68
N LEU A 135 -32.89 -2.20 11.98
CA LEU A 135 -31.75 -1.84 12.81
C LEU A 135 -30.50 -2.66 12.47
N ASP A 136 -30.60 -3.76 11.73
CA ASP A 136 -29.44 -4.53 11.25
C ASP A 136 -28.69 -3.84 10.10
N ILE A 137 -29.32 -2.90 9.37
CA ILE A 137 -28.72 -2.27 8.18
C ILE A 137 -27.39 -1.57 8.52
N PRO A 138 -27.27 -0.72 9.55
CA PRO A 138 -26.00 -0.12 9.94
C PRO A 138 -24.93 -1.16 10.34
N TYR A 139 -25.32 -2.29 10.92
CA TYR A 139 -24.39 -3.36 11.30
C TYR A 139 -23.87 -4.10 10.08
N TYR A 140 -24.74 -4.47 9.14
CA TYR A 140 -24.31 -5.06 7.88
C TYR A 140 -23.42 -4.12 7.08
N PHE A 141 -23.74 -2.82 7.07
CA PHE A 141 -22.89 -1.81 6.46
C PHE A 141 -21.51 -1.76 7.15
N ALA A 142 -21.46 -1.73 8.48
CA ALA A 142 -20.21 -1.72 9.22
C ALA A 142 -19.37 -2.98 8.97
N ILE A 143 -19.98 -4.17 8.98
CA ILE A 143 -19.31 -5.45 8.68
C ILE A 143 -18.79 -5.46 7.25
N TYR A 144 -19.62 -5.04 6.29
CA TYR A 144 -19.24 -4.99 4.88
C TYR A 144 -18.07 -4.03 4.63
N THR A 145 -18.14 -2.81 5.16
CA THR A 145 -17.06 -1.82 5.08
C THR A 145 -15.79 -2.34 5.73
N TYR A 146 -15.90 -2.98 6.89
CA TYR A 146 -14.77 -3.56 7.61
C TYR A 146 -14.08 -4.66 6.79
N ILE A 147 -14.84 -5.60 6.22
CA ILE A 147 -14.31 -6.67 5.37
C ILE A 147 -13.68 -6.10 4.10
N LEU A 148 -14.37 -5.19 3.39
CA LEU A 148 -13.89 -4.59 2.15
C LEU A 148 -12.58 -3.81 2.37
N PHE A 149 -12.54 -2.98 3.42
CA PHE A 149 -11.34 -2.24 3.79
C PHE A 149 -10.23 -3.18 4.25
N GLY A 150 -10.53 -4.18 5.09
CA GLY A 150 -9.57 -5.14 5.60
C GLY A 150 -8.91 -5.98 4.50
N ILE A 151 -9.68 -6.44 3.52
CA ILE A 151 -9.16 -7.16 2.33
C ILE A 151 -8.26 -6.22 1.51
N THR A 152 -8.69 -4.98 1.27
CA THR A 152 -7.89 -4.02 0.50
C THR A 152 -6.60 -3.66 1.22
N PHE A 153 -6.66 -3.38 2.52
CA PHE A 153 -5.52 -3.05 3.37
C PHE A 153 -4.52 -4.21 3.38
N THR A 154 -4.99 -5.43 3.66
CA THR A 154 -4.15 -6.63 3.73
C THR A 154 -3.52 -6.95 2.38
N GLY A 155 -4.30 -6.88 1.30
CA GLY A 155 -3.80 -7.12 -0.05
C GLY A 155 -2.73 -6.12 -0.46
N PHE A 156 -2.98 -4.83 -0.20
CA PHE A 156 -2.00 -3.78 -0.47
C PHE A 156 -0.74 -3.91 0.39
N LEU A 157 -0.88 -4.30 1.66
CA LEU A 157 0.24 -4.54 2.58
C LEU A 157 1.13 -5.68 2.10
N ILE A 158 0.55 -6.86 1.88
CA ILE A 158 1.28 -8.04 1.42
C ILE A 158 1.94 -7.76 0.07
N TYR A 159 1.23 -7.11 -0.86
CA TYR A 159 1.77 -6.86 -2.19
C TYR A 159 2.87 -5.80 -2.19
N SER A 160 2.72 -4.74 -1.39
CA SER A 160 3.78 -3.72 -1.24
C SER A 160 5.06 -4.35 -0.66
N TRP A 161 4.91 -5.22 0.34
CA TRP A 161 6.03 -5.98 0.88
C TRP A 161 6.67 -6.89 -0.16
N LEU A 162 5.87 -7.63 -0.94
CA LEU A 162 6.38 -8.47 -2.03
C LEU A 162 7.12 -7.65 -3.10
N TYR A 163 6.55 -6.51 -3.51
CA TYR A 163 7.12 -5.62 -4.52
C TYR A 163 8.48 -5.04 -4.11
N LEU A 164 8.65 -4.72 -2.82
CA LEU A 164 9.91 -4.25 -2.26
C LEU A 164 11.05 -5.25 -2.42
N HIS A 165 10.74 -6.55 -2.25
CA HIS A 165 11.72 -7.63 -2.29
C HIS A 165 11.98 -8.19 -3.69
N LEU A 166 11.31 -7.65 -4.72
CA LEU A 166 11.58 -8.07 -6.10
C LEU A 166 13.01 -7.71 -6.51
N PRO A 167 13.71 -8.61 -7.23
CA PRO A 167 15.05 -8.33 -7.72
C PRO A 167 15.02 -7.11 -8.64
N LYS A 168 15.91 -6.17 -8.38
CA LYS A 168 16.08 -4.97 -9.19
C LYS A 168 17.10 -5.23 -10.29
N LYS A 169 16.99 -4.53 -11.41
CA LYS A 169 17.99 -4.62 -12.47
C LYS A 169 19.30 -3.98 -12.02
N LYS A 170 20.39 -4.28 -12.74
CA LYS A 170 21.75 -3.84 -12.38
C LYS A 170 22.25 -2.63 -13.16
N ASN A 171 21.63 -2.31 -14.30
CA ASN A 171 22.07 -1.23 -15.18
C ASN A 171 20.98 -0.16 -15.33
N TYR A 172 21.34 1.07 -14.95
CA TYR A 172 20.51 2.27 -14.98
C TYR A 172 21.34 3.45 -15.51
N ASP A 173 20.68 4.37 -16.19
CA ASP A 173 21.27 5.60 -16.71
C ASP A 173 21.11 6.75 -15.71
N PHE A 174 20.01 6.73 -14.95
CA PHE A 174 19.69 7.78 -13.99
C PHE A 174 19.19 7.20 -12.66
N ILE A 175 19.59 7.84 -11.55
CA ILE A 175 19.04 7.59 -10.21
C ILE A 175 18.26 8.83 -9.77
N ILE A 176 16.93 8.70 -9.65
CA ILE A 176 16.05 9.79 -9.25
C ILE A 176 15.89 9.80 -7.73
N ILE A 177 16.21 10.91 -7.09
CA ILE A 177 16.07 11.14 -5.66
C ILE A 177 14.80 11.97 -5.43
N HIS A 178 13.77 11.36 -4.83
CA HIS A 178 12.52 12.08 -4.56
C HIS A 178 12.60 12.92 -3.29
N GLY A 179 12.18 14.18 -3.39
CA GLY A 179 11.95 15.09 -2.26
C GLY A 179 10.97 14.56 -1.20
N ALA A 180 11.10 15.08 0.03
CA ALA A 180 10.40 14.58 1.22
C ALA A 180 10.19 15.65 2.34
N GLY A 181 10.25 16.92 1.98
CA GLY A 181 10.23 18.10 2.82
C GLY A 181 11.61 18.53 3.33
N LEU A 182 11.75 19.84 3.57
CA LEU A 182 12.94 20.48 4.14
C LEU A 182 12.77 20.89 5.62
N LEU A 183 13.84 20.75 6.39
CA LEU A 183 13.99 21.33 7.73
C LEU A 183 14.29 22.82 7.61
N GLY A 184 13.43 23.65 8.20
CA GLY A 184 13.59 25.11 8.18
C GLY A 184 13.57 25.71 6.77
N GLY A 185 13.00 24.99 5.80
CA GLY A 185 12.90 25.43 4.41
C GLY A 185 14.20 25.39 3.59
N GLU A 186 15.30 24.86 4.14
CA GLU A 186 16.61 24.88 3.46
C GLU A 186 17.39 23.56 3.57
N LYS A 187 17.24 22.80 4.66
CA LYS A 187 18.08 21.62 4.91
C LYS A 187 17.32 20.34 4.69
N VAL A 188 18.00 19.29 4.23
CA VAL A 188 17.38 17.97 4.09
C VAL A 188 16.87 17.44 5.44
N THR A 189 15.62 16.97 5.50
CA THR A 189 15.08 16.27 6.68
C THR A 189 15.78 14.93 6.92
N PRO A 190 15.69 14.33 8.13
CA PRO A 190 16.22 12.99 8.36
C PRO A 190 15.61 11.94 7.42
N LEU A 191 14.36 12.15 6.97
CA LEU A 191 13.70 11.29 6.00
C LEU A 191 14.31 11.45 4.61
N LEU A 192 14.48 12.70 4.15
CA LEU A 192 15.10 13.00 2.86
C LEU A 192 16.55 12.54 2.82
N ARG A 193 17.32 12.79 3.88
CA ARG A 193 18.71 12.34 4.03
C ARG A 193 18.86 10.84 3.74
N LYS A 194 18.02 9.99 4.34
CA LYS A 194 18.08 8.54 4.10
C LYS A 194 17.84 8.16 2.63
N ARG A 195 17.04 8.94 1.89
CA ARG A 195 16.86 8.73 0.44
C ARG A 195 18.10 9.14 -0.31
N VAL A 196 18.69 10.29 0.01
CA VAL A 196 19.93 10.77 -0.62
C VAL A 196 21.07 9.79 -0.38
N ASP A 197 21.28 9.36 0.87
CA ASP A 197 22.31 8.38 1.24
C ASP A 197 22.12 7.05 0.49
N LYS A 198 20.86 6.59 0.34
CA LYS A 198 20.54 5.37 -0.41
C LYS A 198 20.80 5.52 -1.90
N ALA A 199 20.55 6.69 -2.46
CA ALA A 199 20.86 7.00 -3.85
C ALA A 199 22.37 7.07 -4.09
N ILE A 200 23.14 7.66 -3.17
CA ILE A 200 24.60 7.68 -3.20
C ILE A 200 25.16 6.25 -3.14
N GLU A 201 24.60 5.39 -2.28
CA GLU A 201 24.97 3.97 -2.21
C GLU A 201 24.75 3.27 -3.56
N ALA A 202 23.60 3.50 -4.19
CA ALA A 202 23.27 2.94 -5.50
C ALA A 202 24.16 3.50 -6.61
N PHE A 203 24.48 4.79 -6.58
CA PHE A 203 25.39 5.45 -7.52
C PHE A 203 26.78 4.83 -7.47
N ARG A 204 27.33 4.67 -6.26
CA ARG A 204 28.66 4.07 -6.05
C ARG A 204 28.73 2.58 -6.42
N LYS A 205 27.62 1.86 -6.32
CA LYS A 205 27.51 0.45 -6.72
C LYS A 205 27.19 0.27 -8.21
N SER A 206 26.91 1.35 -8.93
CA SER A 206 26.60 1.29 -10.35
C SER A 206 27.78 0.76 -11.15
N THR A 207 27.50 -0.12 -12.11
CA THR A 207 28.48 -0.55 -13.11
C THR A 207 28.52 0.39 -14.32
N ASN A 208 27.57 1.33 -14.42
CA ASN A 208 27.53 2.34 -15.47
C ASN A 208 28.35 3.56 -15.03
N PRO A 209 29.50 3.86 -15.67
CA PRO A 209 30.33 5.01 -15.31
C PRO A 209 29.71 6.36 -15.70
N ALA A 210 28.72 6.36 -16.60
CA ALA A 210 28.01 7.55 -17.06
C ALA A 210 26.69 7.78 -16.31
N ILE A 211 26.42 7.02 -15.23
CA ILE A 211 25.20 7.19 -14.44
C ILE A 211 25.14 8.59 -13.84
N GLN A 212 23.97 9.22 -13.86
CA GLN A 212 23.74 10.53 -13.24
C GLN A 212 22.67 10.47 -12.15
N LEU A 213 22.80 11.33 -11.15
CA LEU A 213 21.78 11.57 -10.14
C LEU A 213 20.79 12.62 -10.68
N ILE A 214 19.50 12.42 -10.46
CA ILE A 214 18.47 13.44 -10.67
C ILE A 214 17.89 13.78 -9.30
N ALA A 215 18.22 14.97 -8.78
CA ALA A 215 17.58 15.52 -7.60
C ALA A 215 16.23 16.11 -8.00
N SER A 216 15.12 15.54 -7.51
CA SER A 216 13.77 15.88 -7.96
C SER A 216 12.85 16.30 -6.82
N GLY A 217 12.38 17.53 -6.92
CA GLY A 217 11.41 18.15 -6.01
C GLY A 217 11.45 19.67 -6.12
N GLY A 218 10.29 20.28 -6.34
CA GLY A 218 10.16 21.73 -6.42
C GLY A 218 10.21 22.42 -5.07
N GLN A 219 9.87 23.72 -5.07
CA GLN A 219 9.84 24.54 -3.86
C GLN A 219 8.44 24.53 -3.24
N GLY A 220 8.33 24.04 -2.01
CA GLY A 220 7.13 24.16 -1.19
C GLY A 220 6.88 25.61 -0.76
N ALA A 221 5.62 25.92 -0.40
CA ALA A 221 5.23 27.27 0.02
C ALA A 221 6.00 27.77 1.27
N ASP A 222 6.40 26.85 2.15
CA ASP A 222 7.14 27.13 3.38
C ASP A 222 8.66 26.92 3.21
N GLU A 223 9.13 26.72 1.98
CA GLU A 223 10.53 26.42 1.67
C GLU A 223 11.21 27.62 1.00
N LYS A 224 12.49 27.85 1.32
CA LYS A 224 13.28 28.96 0.78
C LYS A 224 14.04 28.59 -0.49
N ILE A 225 14.32 27.31 -0.66
CA ILE A 225 14.91 26.71 -1.86
C ILE A 225 14.10 25.48 -2.25
N SER A 226 14.26 25.01 -3.49
CA SER A 226 13.65 23.75 -3.92
C SER A 226 14.25 22.56 -3.17
N GLU A 227 13.46 21.49 -3.02
CA GLU A 227 13.97 20.23 -2.48
C GLU A 227 15.14 19.69 -3.33
N ALA A 228 15.07 19.86 -4.66
CA ALA A 228 16.13 19.49 -5.58
C ALA A 228 17.45 20.21 -5.27
N GLN A 229 17.41 21.53 -5.05
CA GLN A 229 18.59 22.31 -4.66
C GLN A 229 19.16 21.85 -3.31
N ALA A 230 18.28 21.61 -2.33
CA ALA A 230 18.72 21.13 -1.01
C ALA A 230 19.39 19.74 -1.08
N ILE A 231 18.89 18.85 -1.95
CA ILE A 231 19.50 17.53 -2.21
C ILE A 231 20.89 17.70 -2.82
N GLN A 232 21.03 18.55 -3.85
CA GLN A 232 22.32 18.81 -4.49
C GLN A 232 23.33 19.38 -3.47
N ASN A 233 22.94 20.40 -2.70
CA ASN A 233 23.79 20.99 -1.67
C ASN A 233 24.28 19.92 -0.69
N TYR A 234 23.38 19.06 -0.20
CA TYR A 234 23.76 17.98 0.71
C TYR A 234 24.75 16.99 0.07
N ILE A 235 24.57 16.61 -1.20
CA ILE A 235 25.51 15.70 -1.89
C ILE A 235 26.90 16.34 -2.01
N LEU A 236 26.96 17.62 -2.42
CA LEU A 236 28.22 18.35 -2.60
C LEU A 236 28.94 18.61 -1.27
N GLU A 237 28.19 18.84 -0.19
CA GLU A 237 28.74 19.05 1.16
C GLU A 237 29.26 17.76 1.81
N THR A 238 28.68 16.60 1.48
CA THR A 238 28.93 15.34 2.20
C THR A 238 29.66 14.27 1.41
N THR A 239 29.87 14.48 0.10
CA THR A 239 30.49 13.49 -0.78
C THR A 239 31.47 14.12 -1.78
N ASP A 240 32.20 13.24 -2.46
CA ASP A 240 33.12 13.52 -3.56
C ASP A 240 32.45 13.50 -4.94
N ILE A 241 31.13 13.36 -5.00
CA ILE A 241 30.38 13.31 -6.27
C ILE A 241 30.42 14.71 -6.90
N PRO A 242 30.93 14.84 -8.15
CA PRO A 242 31.02 16.14 -8.80
C PRO A 242 29.64 16.67 -9.15
N GLU A 243 29.49 17.99 -9.14
CA GLU A 243 28.23 18.67 -9.49
C GLU A 243 27.72 18.28 -10.88
N THR A 244 28.64 18.02 -11.82
CA THR A 244 28.32 17.58 -13.20
C THR A 244 27.64 16.21 -13.27
N ALA A 245 27.70 15.41 -12.20
CA ALA A 245 26.97 14.14 -12.09
C ALA A 245 25.55 14.31 -11.53
N ILE A 246 25.14 15.52 -11.17
CA ILE A 246 23.86 15.83 -10.54
C ILE A 246 23.04 16.74 -11.44
N LEU A 247 21.86 16.27 -11.82
CA LEU A 247 20.86 17.01 -12.56
C LEU A 247 19.76 17.50 -11.60
N LEU A 248 19.29 18.73 -11.80
CA LEU A 248 18.22 19.33 -11.00
C LEU A 248 16.88 19.26 -11.74
N GLU A 249 15.86 18.77 -11.04
CA GLU A 249 14.45 18.88 -11.42
C GLU A 249 13.71 19.58 -10.27
N ASP A 250 13.47 20.88 -10.39
CA ASP A 250 13.00 21.79 -9.33
C ASP A 250 11.57 22.32 -9.55
N ARG A 251 10.78 21.66 -10.41
CA ARG A 251 9.44 22.15 -10.80
C ARG A 251 8.30 21.32 -10.26
N SER A 252 8.57 20.10 -9.84
CA SER A 252 7.55 19.14 -9.42
C SER A 252 6.92 19.49 -8.06
N VAL A 253 5.59 19.36 -7.95
CA VAL A 253 4.86 19.59 -6.69
C VAL A 253 4.20 18.34 -6.13
N ASN A 254 4.36 17.19 -6.79
CA ASN A 254 3.84 15.90 -6.36
C ASN A 254 4.59 14.74 -6.99
N THR A 255 4.47 13.54 -6.40
CA THR A 255 5.16 12.32 -6.85
C THR A 255 5.00 12.01 -8.33
N TYR A 256 3.82 12.26 -8.92
CA TYR A 256 3.59 12.02 -10.35
C TYR A 256 4.44 12.95 -11.20
N GLN A 257 4.48 14.24 -10.85
CA GLN A 257 5.32 15.22 -11.53
C GLN A 257 6.81 14.98 -11.32
N ASN A 258 7.26 14.57 -10.12
CA ASN A 258 8.67 14.22 -9.89
C ASN A 258 9.14 13.19 -10.92
N LEU A 259 8.36 12.11 -11.09
CA LEU A 259 8.67 11.07 -12.07
C LEU A 259 8.54 11.56 -13.52
N LEU A 260 7.48 12.30 -13.85
CA LEU A 260 7.24 12.77 -15.21
C LEU A 260 8.34 13.73 -15.68
N TYR A 261 8.70 14.71 -14.87
CA TYR A 261 9.71 15.71 -15.22
C TYR A 261 11.12 15.11 -15.20
N SER A 262 11.41 14.21 -14.25
CA SER A 262 12.68 13.46 -14.25
C SER A 262 12.81 12.56 -15.48
N LYS A 263 11.70 11.93 -15.93
CA LYS A 263 11.68 11.13 -17.16
C LYS A 263 12.01 11.98 -18.37
N GLN A 264 11.33 13.12 -18.52
CA GLN A 264 11.56 14.06 -19.63
C GLN A 264 13.00 14.56 -19.65
N LEU A 265 13.56 14.88 -18.48
CA LEU A 265 14.96 15.30 -18.36
C LEU A 265 15.92 14.20 -18.81
N GLY A 266 15.76 12.97 -18.33
CA GLY A 266 16.59 11.85 -18.73
C GLY A 266 16.47 11.49 -20.21
N GLU A 267 15.24 11.50 -20.76
CA GLU A 267 14.97 11.24 -22.18
C GLU A 267 15.53 12.32 -23.12
N SER A 268 15.80 13.53 -22.60
CA SER A 268 16.47 14.58 -23.38
C SER A 268 17.98 14.37 -23.52
N LEU A 269 18.57 13.53 -22.67
CA LEU A 269 20.02 13.30 -22.60
C LEU A 269 20.42 11.92 -23.14
N VAL A 270 19.59 10.90 -22.91
CA VAL A 270 19.85 9.51 -23.28
C VAL A 270 18.63 8.94 -23.98
N THR A 271 18.83 8.26 -25.11
CA THR A 271 17.77 7.55 -25.83
C THR A 271 17.36 6.30 -25.06
N ASP A 272 16.05 6.15 -24.82
CA ASP A 272 15.45 5.01 -24.11
C ASP A 272 16.06 4.70 -22.71
N PRO A 273 16.14 5.69 -21.81
CA PRO A 273 16.87 5.55 -20.55
C PRO A 273 16.14 4.65 -19.55
N ARG A 274 16.93 4.05 -18.67
CA ARG A 274 16.45 3.25 -17.52
C ARG A 274 16.71 3.98 -16.22
N PHE A 275 15.67 4.12 -15.43
CA PHE A 275 15.69 4.89 -14.18
C PHE A 275 15.67 3.99 -12.94
N LEU A 276 16.35 4.42 -11.89
CA LEU A 276 16.21 3.90 -10.54
C LEU A 276 15.65 5.01 -9.65
N PHE A 277 14.39 4.91 -9.22
CA PHE A 277 13.80 5.94 -8.36
C PHE A 277 13.87 5.56 -6.89
N VAL A 278 14.54 6.40 -6.10
CA VAL A 278 14.80 6.20 -4.68
C VAL A 278 13.76 6.92 -3.84
N THR A 279 13.10 6.18 -2.95
CA THR A 279 12.10 6.69 -2.01
C THR A 279 12.03 5.83 -0.75
N ASN A 280 11.13 6.13 0.19
CA ASN A 280 10.95 5.31 1.39
C ASN A 280 10.23 4.00 1.08
N ASP A 281 10.53 2.93 1.83
CA ASP A 281 9.98 1.58 1.59
C ASP A 281 8.45 1.57 1.44
N TYR A 282 7.72 2.21 2.35
CA TYR A 282 6.26 2.25 2.33
C TYR A 282 5.69 2.92 1.06
N HIS A 283 6.48 3.76 0.38
CA HIS A 283 6.07 4.57 -0.75
C HIS A 283 6.45 3.95 -2.11
N VAL A 284 7.38 2.99 -2.15
CA VAL A 284 7.94 2.41 -3.39
C VAL A 284 6.86 1.88 -4.33
N PHE A 285 5.90 1.11 -3.82
CA PHE A 285 4.87 0.51 -4.67
C PHE A 285 3.92 1.58 -5.26
N ARG A 286 3.56 2.62 -4.50
CA ARG A 286 2.74 3.72 -5.06
C ARG A 286 3.50 4.48 -6.13
N THR A 287 4.78 4.77 -5.90
CA THR A 287 5.64 5.45 -6.87
C THR A 287 5.80 4.62 -8.15
N SER A 288 5.91 3.29 -8.04
CA SER A 288 6.03 2.42 -9.21
C SER A 288 4.75 2.38 -10.06
N ILE A 289 3.57 2.52 -9.47
CA ILE A 289 2.31 2.68 -10.22
C ILE A 289 2.36 3.96 -11.08
N TYR A 290 2.85 5.08 -10.53
CA TYR A 290 2.99 6.30 -11.33
C TYR A 290 4.03 6.14 -12.45
N ALA A 291 5.16 5.49 -12.16
CA ALA A 291 6.19 5.18 -13.16
C ALA A 291 5.61 4.32 -14.30
N GLN A 292 4.77 3.33 -13.99
CA GLN A 292 4.04 2.55 -14.99
C GLN A 292 3.16 3.44 -15.87
N GLN A 293 2.36 4.33 -15.27
CA GLN A 293 1.41 5.16 -15.99
C GLN A 293 2.05 6.10 -17.01
N ILE A 294 3.24 6.60 -16.72
CA ILE A 294 3.99 7.49 -17.62
C ILE A 294 4.91 6.71 -18.58
N GLY A 295 4.84 5.38 -18.59
CA GLY A 295 5.70 4.52 -19.41
C GLY A 295 7.18 4.58 -19.03
N MET A 296 7.53 4.95 -17.80
CA MET A 296 8.91 4.99 -17.34
C MET A 296 9.46 3.57 -17.21
N LYS A 297 10.59 3.32 -17.90
CA LYS A 297 11.38 2.11 -17.73
C LYS A 297 12.26 2.28 -16.50
N GLY A 298 11.92 1.60 -15.42
CA GLY A 298 12.70 1.75 -14.20
C GLY A 298 12.18 0.93 -13.05
N ASP A 299 13.01 0.89 -12.01
CA ASP A 299 12.78 0.13 -10.79
C ASP A 299 12.76 1.08 -9.58
N GLY A 300 11.94 0.74 -8.58
CA GLY A 300 11.89 1.49 -7.33
C GLY A 300 12.82 0.91 -6.27
N LEU A 301 13.60 1.78 -5.64
CA LEU A 301 14.49 1.45 -4.52
C LEU A 301 14.00 2.09 -3.22
N GLY A 302 13.74 1.25 -2.23
CA GLY A 302 13.31 1.67 -0.90
C GLY A 302 14.48 2.04 0.02
N CYS A 303 14.25 3.02 0.89
CA CYS A 303 15.10 3.32 2.03
C CYS A 303 14.32 3.25 3.35
N ASN A 304 15.02 2.79 4.39
CA ASN A 304 14.45 2.60 5.72
C ASN A 304 13.81 3.88 6.29
N THR A 305 12.69 3.70 6.96
CA THR A 305 11.97 4.77 7.68
C THR A 305 11.98 4.48 9.18
N ALA A 306 11.83 5.49 10.04
CA ALA A 306 11.64 5.25 11.46
C ALA A 306 10.38 4.40 11.69
N SER A 307 10.51 3.28 12.42
CA SER A 307 9.45 2.27 12.55
C SER A 307 8.14 2.83 13.09
N TYR A 308 8.18 3.79 14.02
CA TYR A 308 6.99 4.44 14.57
C TYR A 308 6.21 5.27 13.54
N TYR A 309 6.85 5.68 12.43
CA TYR A 309 6.21 6.46 11.37
C TYR A 309 5.55 5.58 10.29
N ILE A 310 6.04 4.34 10.13
CA ILE A 310 5.63 3.42 9.06
C ILE A 310 4.12 3.16 9.04
N PRO A 311 3.43 2.85 10.16
CA PRO A 311 2.00 2.52 10.11
C PRO A 311 1.14 3.66 9.54
N SER A 312 1.31 4.88 10.06
CA SER A 312 0.58 6.06 9.57
C SER A 312 0.96 6.43 8.14
N ALA A 313 2.24 6.33 7.79
CA ALA A 313 2.69 6.56 6.42
C ALA A 313 2.02 5.57 5.46
N PHE A 314 2.04 4.28 5.77
CA PHE A 314 1.42 3.24 4.94
C PHE A 314 -0.10 3.42 4.82
N LEU A 315 -0.79 3.82 5.90
CA LEU A 315 -2.21 4.15 5.86
C LEU A 315 -2.51 5.29 4.89
N ARG A 316 -1.64 6.31 4.84
CA ARG A 316 -1.75 7.41 3.86
C ARG A 316 -1.55 6.92 2.42
N GLU A 317 -0.61 5.99 2.21
CA GLU A 317 -0.41 5.35 0.92
C GLU A 317 -1.65 4.59 0.47
N LEU A 318 -2.25 3.81 1.38
CA LEU A 318 -3.49 3.10 1.11
C LEU A 318 -4.64 4.05 0.75
N VAL A 319 -4.83 5.15 1.49
CA VAL A 319 -5.88 6.14 1.17
C VAL A 319 -5.71 6.69 -0.24
N ALA A 320 -4.47 7.02 -0.64
CA ALA A 320 -4.21 7.49 -1.99
C ALA A 320 -4.57 6.44 -3.05
N ILE A 321 -4.35 5.15 -2.77
CA ILE A 321 -4.77 4.06 -3.67
C ILE A 321 -6.30 3.89 -3.68
N ILE A 322 -6.97 3.95 -2.53
CA ILE A 322 -8.44 3.86 -2.45
C ILE A 322 -9.09 4.99 -3.26
N VAL A 323 -8.56 6.21 -3.21
CA VAL A 323 -9.04 7.33 -4.04
C VAL A 323 -8.95 7.01 -5.53
N ARG A 324 -7.92 6.28 -5.96
CA ARG A 324 -7.80 5.82 -7.35
C ARG A 324 -8.77 4.68 -7.68
N LEU A 325 -9.11 3.84 -6.70
CA LEU A 325 -10.07 2.75 -6.81
C LEU A 325 -11.52 3.19 -6.47
N LYS A 326 -11.80 4.50 -6.34
CA LYS A 326 -13.09 5.02 -5.86
C LYS A 326 -14.31 4.50 -6.63
N TRP A 327 -14.18 4.31 -7.94
CA TRP A 327 -15.26 3.78 -8.77
C TRP A 327 -15.53 2.30 -8.52
N LEU A 328 -14.48 1.52 -8.25
CA LEU A 328 -14.61 0.13 -7.83
C LEU A 328 -15.31 0.04 -6.47
N TYR A 329 -14.91 0.90 -5.52
CA TYR A 329 -15.60 1.02 -4.22
C TYR A 329 -17.07 1.42 -4.37
N PHE A 330 -17.37 2.37 -5.26
CA PHE A 330 -18.74 2.78 -5.55
C PHE A 330 -19.58 1.61 -6.08
N VAL A 331 -19.06 0.84 -7.03
CA VAL A 331 -19.73 -0.36 -7.54
C VAL A 331 -19.98 -1.38 -6.42
N PHE A 332 -18.99 -1.63 -5.57
CA PHE A 332 -19.13 -2.55 -4.44
C PHE A 332 -20.22 -2.10 -3.45
N TYR A 333 -20.25 -0.83 -3.07
CA TYR A 333 -21.31 -0.32 -2.20
C TYR A 333 -22.69 -0.30 -2.89
N ALA A 334 -22.77 -0.01 -4.18
CA ALA A 334 -24.03 -0.09 -4.92
C ALA A 334 -24.59 -1.52 -4.95
N LEU A 335 -23.73 -2.52 -5.18
CA LEU A 335 -24.10 -3.93 -5.09
C LEU A 335 -24.54 -4.32 -3.68
N PHE A 336 -23.84 -3.84 -2.64
CA PHE A 336 -24.25 -4.05 -1.25
C PHE A 336 -25.65 -3.52 -0.98
N PHE A 337 -25.96 -2.27 -1.36
CA PHE A 337 -27.29 -1.70 -1.14
C PHE A 337 -28.38 -2.40 -1.95
N LEU A 338 -28.07 -2.86 -3.17
CA LEU A 338 -28.99 -3.66 -3.98
C LEU A 338 -29.31 -5.02 -3.32
N LEU A 339 -28.30 -5.69 -2.76
CA LEU A 339 -28.50 -6.94 -2.02
C LEU A 339 -29.30 -6.74 -0.73
N ILE A 340 -29.03 -5.65 0.00
CA ILE A 340 -29.81 -5.27 1.17
C ILE A 340 -31.27 -5.05 0.78
N TRP A 341 -31.54 -4.22 -0.23
CA TRP A 341 -32.88 -3.96 -0.74
C TRP A 341 -33.61 -5.25 -1.14
N ALA A 342 -32.95 -6.11 -1.91
CA ALA A 342 -33.49 -7.41 -2.34
C ALA A 342 -33.71 -8.41 -1.19
N SER A 343 -33.15 -8.19 0.01
CA SER A 343 -33.39 -9.05 1.17
C SER A 343 -34.65 -8.69 1.94
N PHE A 344 -35.16 -7.45 1.76
CA PHE A 344 -36.36 -6.92 2.41
C PHE A 344 -37.62 -7.05 1.55
N HIS A 345 -37.47 -7.46 0.29
CA HIS A 345 -38.53 -7.77 -0.66
C HIS A 345 -38.44 -9.25 -1.05
#